data_AF-A0A962YYH3-F1
#
_entry.id   AF-A0A962YYH3-F1
#
_cell.length_a   1.000
_cell.length_b   1.000
_cell.length_c   1.000
_cell.angle_alpha   90.00
_cell.angle_beta   90.00
_cell.angle_gamma   90.00
#
_symmetry.space_group_name_H-M   'P 1'
#
loop_
_entity.id
_entity.type
_entity.pdbx_description
1 polymer ?
#
loop_
_entity_poly.entity_id
_entity_poly.type
_entity_poly.pdbx_seq_one_letter_code
_entity_poly.pdbx_strand_id
1 'polypeptide(L)' 'MTQIFSVTGPINTEDLGFTLMHEHVLICNWNMRQSFPTWFDRDVFVPKAVAELRAAKQAGV' A
#
# COMPACT_ATOMS: atom_id res chain seq x y z
N MET A 1 -11.82 9.34 22.04
CA MET A 1 -11.41 9.14 20.63
C MET A 1 -10.75 7.78 20.52
N THR A 2 -11.31 6.90 19.68
CA THR A 2 -10.72 5.58 19.39
C THR A 2 -9.66 5.76 18.31
N GLN A 3 -8.55 5.02 18.40
CA GLN A 3 -7.43 5.13 17.47
C GLN A 3 -7.05 3.78 16.87
N ILE A 4 -6.49 3.82 15.66
CA ILE A 4 -5.82 2.69 15.02
C ILE A 4 -4.40 3.08 14.59
N PHE A 5 -3.53 2.10 14.37
CA PHE A 5 -2.16 2.35 13.90
C PHE A 5 -2.05 2.19 12.38
N SER A 6 -1.56 3.24 11.71
CA SER A 6 -1.12 3.20 10.31
C SER A 6 0.40 3.04 10.23
N VAL A 7 0.93 2.87 9.02
CA VAL A 7 2.38 2.83 8.76
C VAL A 7 3.13 4.12 9.11
N THR A 8 2.42 5.25 9.24
CA THR A 8 2.98 6.56 9.62
C THR A 8 2.62 6.98 11.06
N GLY A 9 1.97 6.10 11.84
CA GLY A 9 1.57 6.39 13.22
C GLY A 9 0.06 6.30 13.47
N PRO A 10 -0.41 6.73 14.66
CA PRO A 10 -1.81 6.61 15.05
C PRO A 10 -2.72 7.55 14.24
N ILE A 11 -3.93 7.07 13.94
CA ILE A 11 -5.01 7.81 13.25
C ILE A 11 -6.28 7.69 14.11
N ASN A 12 -7.03 8.78 14.29
CA ASN A 12 -8.34 8.70 14.95
C ASN A 12 -9.35 8.02 14.02
N THR A 13 -10.21 7.17 14.55
CA THR A 13 -11.18 6.42 13.72
C THR A 13 -12.17 7.32 12.98
N GLU A 14 -12.38 8.54 13.45
CA GLU A 14 -13.23 9.56 12.80
C GLU A 14 -12.60 10.12 11.50
N ASP A 15 -11.27 10.01 11.34
CA ASP A 15 -10.51 10.53 10.20
C ASP A 15 -10.36 9.50 9.06
N LEU A 16 -10.88 8.27 9.21
CA LEU A 16 -10.66 7.18 8.25
C LEU A 16 -11.34 7.39 6.90
N GLY A 17 -12.46 8.11 6.86
CA GLY A 17 -13.23 8.31 5.63
C GLY A 17 -13.69 6.99 5.00
N PHE A 18 -13.70 6.93 3.66
CA PHE A 18 -14.02 5.71 2.92
C PHE A 18 -12.82 4.75 2.98
N THR A 19 -13.02 3.53 3.49
CA THR A 19 -11.92 2.58 3.71
C THR A 19 -12.15 1.28 2.94
N LEU A 20 -11.17 0.89 2.12
CA LEU A 20 -11.07 -0.45 1.54
C LEU A 20 -10.44 -1.39 2.58
N MET A 21 -11.22 -2.34 3.10
CA MET A 21 -10.82 -3.14 4.25
C MET A 21 -9.88 -4.32 3.93
N HIS A 22 -9.68 -4.65 2.64
CA HIS A 22 -8.80 -5.76 2.23
C HIS A 22 -8.12 -5.46 0.89
N GLU A 23 -6.86 -5.03 0.93
CA GLU A 23 -6.08 -4.68 -0.25
C GLU A 23 -4.63 -5.13 -0.11
N HIS A 24 -3.91 -5.23 -1.23
CA HIS A 24 -2.48 -5.55 -1.26
C HIS A 24 -1.76 -4.52 -2.11
N VAL A 25 -0.78 -3.81 -1.54
CA VAL A 25 0.10 -2.95 -2.34
C VAL A 25 0.94 -3.81 -3.27
N LEU A 26 1.55 -4.88 -2.74
CA LEU A 26 2.42 -5.79 -3.47
C LEU A 26 2.24 -7.22 -2.95
N ILE A 27 1.98 -8.16 -3.86
CA ILE A 27 2.08 -9.60 -3.59
C ILE A 27 3.37 -10.09 -4.26
N CYS A 28 4.37 -10.45 -3.46
CA CYS A 28 5.67 -10.84 -3.98
C CYS A 28 6.24 -12.01 -3.19
N ASN A 29 6.53 -13.10 -3.89
CA ASN A 29 7.08 -14.31 -3.29
C ASN A 29 8.44 -14.03 -2.65
N TRP A 30 8.61 -14.45 -1.40
CA TRP A 30 9.82 -14.22 -0.62
C TRP A 30 11.02 -14.96 -1.22
N ASN A 31 10.87 -16.26 -1.49
CA ASN A 31 11.94 -17.11 -2.00
C ASN A 31 12.40 -16.65 -3.38
N MET A 32 11.47 -16.26 -4.26
CA MET A 32 11.81 -15.78 -5.59
C MET A 32 12.66 -14.50 -5.55
N ARG A 33 12.35 -13.54 -4.68
CA ARG A 33 13.20 -12.33 -4.51
C ARG A 33 14.60 -12.65 -4.02
N GLN A 34 14.75 -13.69 -3.20
CA GLN A 34 16.04 -14.11 -2.69
C GLN A 34 16.86 -14.90 -3.71
N SER A 35 16.20 -15.77 -4.49
CA SER A 35 16.86 -16.66 -5.44
C SER A 35 17.10 -16.02 -6.82
N PHE A 36 16.30 -15.02 -7.20
CA PHE A 36 16.35 -14.41 -8.52
C PHE A 36 16.43 -12.87 -8.39
N PRO A 37 17.65 -12.30 -8.36
CA PRO A 37 17.85 -10.87 -8.08
C PRO A 37 17.14 -9.91 -9.04
N THR A 38 16.86 -10.35 -10.27
CA THR A 38 16.19 -9.55 -11.32
C THR A 38 14.69 -9.84 -11.43
N TRP A 39 14.13 -10.70 -10.58
CA TRP A 39 12.72 -11.09 -10.65
C TRP A 39 11.76 -9.97 -10.24
N PHE A 40 12.23 -9.04 -9.41
CA PHE A 40 11.45 -7.90 -8.97
C PHE A 40 12.29 -6.62 -9.05
N ASP A 41 11.81 -5.66 -9.83
CA ASP A 41 12.38 -4.32 -9.91
C ASP A 41 11.56 -3.36 -9.05
N ARG A 42 12.15 -2.97 -7.91
CA ARG A 42 11.51 -2.06 -6.95
C ARG A 42 11.36 -0.65 -7.51
N ASP A 43 12.33 -0.21 -8.30
CA ASP A 43 12.39 1.17 -8.78
C ASP A 43 11.38 1.41 -9.92
N VAL A 44 11.02 0.35 -10.64
CA VAL A 44 9.88 0.35 -11.57
C VAL A 44 8.54 0.20 -10.83
N PHE A 45 8.48 -0.68 -9.83
CA PHE A 45 7.23 -1.00 -9.15
C PHE A 45 6.68 0.15 -8.29
N VAL A 46 7.53 0.82 -7.50
CA VAL A 46 7.09 1.84 -6.54
C VAL A 46 6.38 3.02 -7.23
N PRO A 47 6.89 3.62 -8.32
CA PRO A 47 6.19 4.68 -9.04
C PRO A 47 4.82 4.25 -9.55
N LYS A 48 4.67 3.01 -10.02
CA LYS A 48 3.39 2.46 -10.46
C LYS A 48 2.40 2.36 -9.30
N ALA A 49 2.80 1.78 -8.17
CA ALA A 49 1.94 1.66 -7.00
C ALA A 49 1.48 3.03 -6.46
N VAL A 50 2.37 4.03 -6.46
CA VAL A 50 2.03 5.40 -6.09
C VAL A 50 0.99 6.00 -7.03
N ALA A 51 1.12 5.79 -8.35
CA ALA A 51 0.15 6.29 -9.32
C ALA A 51 -1.25 5.66 -9.12
N GLU A 52 -1.32 4.34 -8.89
CA GLU A 52 -2.58 3.63 -8.64
C GLU A 52 -3.25 4.09 -7.34
N LEU A 53 -2.50 4.24 -6.25
CA LEU A 53 -3.02 4.75 -4.97
C LEU A 53 -3.50 6.21 -5.07
N ARG A 54 -2.83 7.05 -5.87
CA ARG A 54 -3.30 8.42 -6.15
C ARG A 54 -4.59 8.43 -6.95
N ALA A 55 -4.75 7.54 -7.92
CA ALA A 55 -6.00 7.40 -8.66
C ALA A 55 -7.14 6.95 -7.74
N ALA A 56 -6.89 5.99 -6.84
CA ALA A 56 -7.88 5.59 -5.82
C ALA A 56 -8.27 6.76 -4.91
N LYS A 57 -7.30 7.58 -4.48
CA LYS A 57 -7.56 8.79 -3.68
C LYS A 57 -8.45 9.79 -4.43
N GLN A 58 -8.19 10.01 -5.71
CA GLN A 58 -9.01 10.89 -6.56
C GLN A 58 -10.44 10.35 -6.76
N ALA A 59 -10.63 9.03 -6.70
CA ALA A 59 -11.92 8.37 -6.78
C ALA A 59 -12.71 8.36 -5.45
N GLY A 60 -12.14 8.87 -4.36
CA GLY A 60 -12.83 9.05 -3.07
C GLY A 60 -12.45 8.06 -1.98
N VAL A 61 -11.43 7.22 -2.19
CA VAL A 61 -10.77 6.45 -1.10
C VAL A 61 -9.96 7.38 -0.22
#